data_AF-A0A4Z2E6M5-F1
#
_entry.id   AF-A0A4Z2E6M5-F1
#
_cell.length_a   1.000
_cell.length_b   1.000
_cell.length_c   1.000
_cell.angle_alpha   90.00
_cell.angle_beta   90.00
_cell.angle_gamma   90.00
#
_symmetry.space_group_name_H-M   'P 1'
#
loop_
_entity.id
_entity.type
_entity.pdbx_description
1 polymer ?
#
loop_
_entity_poly.entity_id
_entity_poly.type
_entity_poly.pdbx_seq_one_letter_code
_entity_poly.pdbx_strand_id
1 'polypeptide(L)'
;MASRSPLEARAAWSTSAARLTAVAVSVRDGHSIAFLGDARGTLRKVYLGRDGRVEVYANTTIQINSPISGDLLLDQTGTHIYVMTKTTVRTQTWRYGALEAFQSFYV
;
A
#
# COMPACT_ATOMS: atom_id res chain seq x y z
N MET A 1 -29.76 16.16 5.15
CA MET A 1 -29.68 16.30 3.67
C MET A 1 -28.55 15.42 3.17
N ALA A 2 -28.69 14.76 2.01
CA ALA A 2 -27.63 13.97 1.35
C ALA A 2 -27.68 14.22 -0.17
N SER A 3 -26.53 14.16 -0.85
CA SER A 3 -26.45 14.33 -2.31
C SER A 3 -27.18 13.21 -3.04
N ARG A 4 -27.87 13.54 -4.14
CA ARG A 4 -28.44 12.54 -5.07
C ARG A 4 -27.45 12.12 -6.16
N SER A 5 -26.39 12.88 -6.36
CA SER A 5 -25.34 12.58 -7.34
C SER A 5 -24.17 11.89 -6.65
N PRO A 6 -23.70 10.72 -7.14
CA PRO A 6 -22.56 10.03 -6.57
C PRO A 6 -21.25 10.77 -6.86
N LEU A 7 -20.23 10.52 -6.03
CA LEU A 7 -18.85 10.90 -6.33
C LEU A 7 -18.21 9.78 -7.16
N GLU A 8 -17.86 10.08 -8.40
CA GLU A 8 -17.20 9.12 -9.29
C GLU A 8 -15.68 9.13 -9.10
N ALA A 9 -15.08 7.93 -9.09
CA ALA A 9 -13.64 7.75 -9.06
C ALA A 9 -13.25 6.57 -9.94
N ARG A 10 -12.14 6.71 -10.69
CA ARG A 10 -11.56 5.62 -11.47
C ARG A 10 -10.54 4.88 -10.62
N ALA A 11 -10.56 3.54 -10.67
CA ALA A 11 -9.58 2.73 -9.96
C ALA A 11 -8.17 2.97 -10.51
N ALA A 12 -7.24 3.34 -9.61
CA ALA A 12 -5.82 3.46 -9.95
C ALA A 12 -5.15 2.09 -10.11
N TRP A 13 -5.61 1.09 -9.34
CA TRP A 13 -5.11 -0.28 -9.37
C TRP A 13 -6.18 -1.25 -8.88
N SER A 14 -6.19 -2.47 -9.42
CA SER A 14 -7.12 -3.53 -9.03
C SER A 14 -6.45 -4.90 -9.06
N THR A 15 -6.96 -5.84 -8.26
CA THR A 15 -6.49 -7.23 -8.26
C THR A 15 -7.66 -8.20 -8.08
N SER A 16 -7.55 -9.37 -8.72
CA SER A 16 -8.45 -10.52 -8.51
C SER A 16 -7.85 -11.57 -7.55
N ALA A 17 -6.60 -11.37 -7.08
CA ALA A 17 -5.89 -12.39 -6.31
C ALA A 17 -6.46 -12.59 -4.89
N ALA A 18 -6.87 -11.51 -4.24
CA ALA A 18 -7.47 -11.51 -2.91
C ALA A 18 -8.24 -10.20 -2.65
N ARG A 19 -9.22 -10.26 -1.75
CA ARG A 19 -9.94 -9.07 -1.27
C ARG A 19 -9.02 -8.21 -0.42
N LEU A 20 -8.90 -6.92 -0.77
CA LEU A 20 -8.20 -5.93 0.06
C LEU A 20 -8.97 -5.67 1.35
N THR A 21 -8.24 -5.55 2.46
CA THR A 21 -8.80 -5.34 3.81
C THR A 21 -8.21 -4.14 4.53
N ALA A 22 -7.09 -3.61 4.05
CA ALA A 22 -6.40 -2.51 4.69
C ALA A 22 -5.69 -1.61 3.69
N VAL A 23 -5.65 -0.32 3.99
CA VAL A 23 -4.93 0.69 3.20
C VAL A 23 -4.23 1.68 4.13
N ALA A 24 -2.97 1.97 3.85
CA ALA A 24 -2.25 3.13 4.38
C ALA A 24 -1.47 3.79 3.24
N VAL A 25 -1.27 5.10 3.31
CA VAL A 25 -0.57 5.86 2.27
C VAL A 25 0.50 6.73 2.92
N SER A 26 1.68 6.75 2.32
CA SER A 26 2.77 7.65 2.69
C SER A 26 3.21 8.46 1.48
N VAL A 27 3.48 9.75 1.68
CA VAL A 27 3.87 10.69 0.62
C VAL A 27 5.19 11.35 1.00
N ARG A 28 6.14 11.38 0.07
CA ARG A 28 7.42 12.09 0.25
C ARG A 28 7.93 12.53 -1.11
N ASP A 29 8.49 13.74 -1.17
CA ASP A 29 9.12 14.29 -2.37
C ASP A 29 8.23 14.17 -3.64
N GLY A 30 6.91 14.33 -3.48
CA GLY A 30 5.93 14.22 -4.58
C GLY A 30 5.60 12.78 -5.03
N HIS A 31 6.19 11.77 -4.41
CA HIS A 31 5.96 10.36 -4.66
C HIS A 31 5.03 9.78 -3.59
N SER A 32 3.99 9.07 -4.03
CA SER A 32 3.03 8.42 -3.13
C SER A 32 3.20 6.91 -3.15
N ILE A 33 3.17 6.29 -1.97
CA ILE A 33 3.19 4.83 -1.82
C ILE A 33 1.97 4.40 -1.03
N ALA A 34 1.19 3.51 -1.63
CA ALA A 34 0.10 2.82 -0.96
C ALA A 34 0.56 1.45 -0.45
N PHE A 35 0.25 1.17 0.81
CA PHE A 35 0.39 -0.12 1.47
C PHE A 35 -0.98 -0.79 1.50
N LEU A 36 -1.12 -1.88 0.76
CA LEU A 36 -2.39 -2.59 0.59
C LEU A 36 -2.31 -3.95 1.27
N GLY A 37 -3.07 -4.13 2.35
CA GLY A 37 -3.23 -5.42 3.02
C GLY A 37 -4.41 -6.20 2.44
N ASP A 38 -4.26 -7.52 2.34
CA ASP A 38 -5.33 -8.40 1.86
C ASP A 38 -5.77 -9.49 2.85
N ALA A 39 -6.88 -10.13 2.53
CA ALA A 39 -7.49 -11.19 3.33
C ALA A 39 -6.64 -12.48 3.42
N ARG A 40 -5.63 -12.65 2.57
CA ARG A 40 -4.68 -13.78 2.64
C ARG A 40 -3.47 -13.47 3.53
N GLY A 41 -3.38 -12.25 4.05
CA GLY A 41 -2.30 -11.78 4.91
C GLY A 41 -1.09 -11.27 4.14
N THR A 42 -1.28 -10.84 2.89
CA THR A 42 -0.22 -10.27 2.06
C THR A 42 -0.30 -8.75 2.07
N LEU A 43 0.82 -8.10 2.36
CA LEU A 43 1.01 -6.67 2.20
C LEU A 43 1.66 -6.39 0.84
N ARG A 44 1.05 -5.55 0.02
CA ARG A 44 1.62 -5.04 -1.25
C ARG A 44 2.04 -3.58 -1.08
N LYS A 45 3.20 -3.23 -1.62
CA LYS A 45 3.67 -1.84 -1.71
C LYS A 45 3.48 -1.38 -3.15
N VAL A 46 2.66 -0.36 -3.32
CA VAL A 46 2.22 0.14 -4.63
C VAL A 46 2.67 1.57 -4.78
N TYR A 47 3.52 1.83 -5.76
CA TYR A 47 3.91 3.17 -6.16
C TYR A 47 2.79 3.82 -6.96
N LEU A 48 2.46 5.07 -6.61
CA LEU A 48 1.48 5.91 -7.27
C LEU A 48 2.21 7.16 -7.78
N GLY A 49 2.61 7.13 -9.05
CA GLY A 49 3.35 8.20 -9.72
C GLY A 49 2.46 9.37 -10.13
N ARG A 50 3.07 10.56 -10.17
CA ARG A 50 2.38 11.81 -10.55
C ARG A 50 1.92 11.82 -12.02
N ASP A 51 2.59 11.05 -12.86
CA ASP A 51 2.27 10.77 -14.26
C ASP A 51 1.11 9.78 -14.43
N GLY A 52 0.54 9.27 -13.33
CA GLY A 52 -0.48 8.24 -13.33
C GLY A 52 0.08 6.82 -13.46
N ARG A 53 1.42 6.64 -13.44
CA ARG A 53 2.03 5.32 -13.38
C ARG A 53 1.71 4.66 -12.05
N VAL A 54 1.26 3.41 -12.11
CA VAL A 54 0.97 2.62 -10.91
C VAL A 54 1.70 1.29 -11.00
N GLU A 55 2.49 0.99 -9.97
CA GLU A 55 3.37 -0.19 -10.00
C GLU A 55 3.44 -0.86 -8.64
N VAL A 56 3.22 -2.18 -8.61
CA VAL A 56 3.47 -2.99 -7.42
C VAL A 56 4.94 -3.39 -7.42
N TYR A 57 5.75 -2.73 -6.60
CA TYR A 57 7.20 -2.98 -6.58
C TYR A 57 7.61 -4.00 -5.51
N ALA A 58 6.75 -4.30 -4.54
CA ALA A 58 7.02 -5.32 -3.53
C ALA A 58 5.72 -5.95 -2.99
N ASN A 59 5.83 -7.21 -2.59
CA ASN A 59 4.81 -7.90 -1.81
C ASN A 59 5.48 -8.70 -0.68
N THR A 60 4.76 -8.88 0.43
CA THR A 60 5.29 -9.60 1.59
C THR A 60 4.14 -10.28 2.33
N THR A 61 4.26 -11.59 2.57
CA THR A 61 3.31 -12.32 3.40
C THR A 61 3.64 -12.08 4.86
N ILE A 62 2.70 -11.47 5.59
CA ILE A 62 2.81 -11.18 7.03
C ILE A 62 2.44 -12.44 7.83
N GLN A 63 1.30 -13.03 7.50
CA GLN A 63 0.85 -14.30 8.05
C GLN A 63 -0.12 -14.96 7.07
N ILE A 64 0.18 -16.18 6.64
CA ILE A 64 -0.65 -16.89 5.68
C ILE A 64 -2.09 -17.08 6.21
N ASN A 65 -3.08 -16.84 5.35
CA ASN A 65 -4.51 -17.03 5.63
C ASN A 65 -5.04 -16.24 6.84
N SER A 66 -4.38 -15.13 7.19
CA SER A 66 -4.81 -14.24 8.27
C SER A 66 -4.98 -12.82 7.71
N PRO A 67 -6.21 -12.29 7.59
CA PRO A 67 -6.44 -10.96 7.06
C PRO A 67 -5.62 -9.90 7.77
N ILE A 68 -5.04 -8.97 6.99
CA ILE A 68 -4.42 -7.78 7.55
C ILE A 68 -5.52 -6.85 8.10
N SER A 69 -5.34 -6.39 9.34
CA SER A 69 -6.22 -5.42 9.99
C SER A 69 -6.21 -4.09 9.25
N GLY A 70 -7.36 -3.39 9.25
CA GLY A 70 -7.47 -2.04 8.71
C GLY A 70 -6.58 -1.02 9.42
N ASP A 71 -6.15 -1.33 10.64
CA ASP A 71 -5.30 -0.48 11.48
C ASP A 71 -3.82 -0.55 11.06
N LEU A 72 -3.53 -0.09 9.85
CA LEU A 72 -2.16 0.08 9.36
C LEU A 72 -1.60 1.41 9.85
N LEU A 73 -0.50 1.36 10.62
CA LEU A 73 0.09 2.55 11.24
C LEU A 73 1.49 2.80 10.69
N LEU A 74 1.75 4.02 10.23
CA LEU A 74 3.09 4.49 9.89
C LEU A 74 3.75 5.09 11.14
N ASP A 75 5.06 4.91 11.27
CA ASP A 75 5.83 5.66 12.26
C ASP A 75 5.92 7.15 11.88
N GLN A 76 6.34 8.00 12.83
CA GLN A 76 6.42 9.45 12.64
C GLN A 76 7.35 9.86 11.50
N THR A 77 8.37 9.04 11.22
CA THR A 77 9.34 9.26 10.14
C THR A 77 8.86 8.73 8.79
N GLY A 78 7.76 7.98 8.74
CA GLY A 78 7.24 7.33 7.54
C GLY A 78 8.18 6.26 6.97
N THR A 79 9.06 5.69 7.79
CA THR A 79 10.06 4.67 7.40
C THR A 79 9.62 3.24 7.69
N HIS A 80 8.71 3.09 8.65
CA HIS A 80 8.17 1.81 9.06
C HIS A 80 6.65 1.84 9.03
N ILE A 81 6.08 0.68 8.72
CA ILE A 81 4.65 0.44 8.86
C ILE A 81 4.43 -0.75 9.80
N TYR A 82 3.56 -0.59 10.78
CA TYR A 82 3.10 -1.64 11.67
C TYR A 82 1.89 -2.32 11.05
N VAL A 83 2.05 -3.62 10.79
CA VAL A 83 1.04 -4.43 10.11
C VAL A 83 0.53 -5.49 11.06
N MET A 84 -0.76 -5.44 11.34
CA MET A 84 -1.41 -6.32 12.29
C MET A 84 -2.26 -7.34 11.58
N THR A 85 -2.29 -8.56 12.11
CA THR A 85 -3.28 -9.58 11.81
C THR A 85 -3.99 -9.96 13.11
N LYS A 86 -4.82 -11.01 13.09
CA LYS A 86 -5.50 -11.50 14.30
C LYS A 86 -4.55 -11.85 15.46
N THR A 87 -3.33 -12.30 15.16
CA THR A 87 -2.44 -12.91 16.17
C THR A 87 -1.00 -12.40 16.11
N THR A 88 -0.66 -11.52 15.16
CA THR A 88 0.72 -11.02 15.03
C THR A 88 0.73 -9.55 14.69
N VAL A 89 1.80 -8.87 15.11
CA VAL A 89 2.15 -7.53 14.66
C VAL A 89 3.55 -7.64 14.05
N ARG A 90 3.71 -7.16 12.82
CA ARG A 90 5.01 -7.10 12.15
C ARG A 90 5.31 -5.69 11.70
N THR A 91 6.53 -5.25 11.99
CA THR A 91 7.09 -4.03 11.44
C THR A 91 7.62 -4.32 10.03
N GLN A 92 7.30 -3.47 9.07
CA GLN A 92 7.83 -3.53 7.72
C GLN A 92 8.58 -2.24 7.43
N THR A 93 9.89 -2.35 7.22
CA THR A 93 10.70 -1.25 6.69
C THR A 93 10.50 -1.16 5.19
N TRP A 94 10.52 0.06 4.68
CA TRP A 94 10.50 0.32 3.26
C TRP A 94 11.42 1.51 2.96
N ARG A 95 11.96 1.55 1.73
CA ARG A 95 12.86 2.63 1.31
C ARG A 95 12.24 3.36 0.14
N TYR A 96 12.07 4.68 0.29
CA TYR A 96 11.71 5.55 -0.83
C TYR A 96 12.71 5.44 -1.99
N GLY A 97 14.01 5.36 -1.69
CA GLY A 97 15.08 5.25 -2.70
C GLY A 97 15.09 3.96 -3.53
N ALA A 98 14.29 2.94 -3.18
CA ALA A 98 14.08 1.82 -4.11
C ALA A 98 13.38 2.29 -5.40
N LEU A 99 12.53 3.32 -5.32
CA LEU A 99 11.87 3.93 -6.48
C LEU A 99 12.84 4.71 -7.36
N GLU A 100 13.86 5.36 -6.79
CA GLU A 100 14.91 6.02 -7.58
C GLU A 100 15.76 5.01 -8.35
N ALA A 101 16.06 3.85 -7.74
CA ALA A 101 16.70 2.75 -8.47
C ALA A 101 15.84 2.27 -9.66
N PHE A 102 14.51 2.18 -9.50
CA PHE A 102 13.60 1.85 -10.61
C PHE A 102 13.52 2.94 -11.68
N GLN A 103 13.73 4.22 -11.34
CA GLN A 103 13.81 5.30 -12.33
C GLN A 103 15.17 5.35 -13.05
N SER A 104 16.27 4.95 -12.40
CA SER A 104 17.60 4.88 -13.03
C SER A 104 17.79 3.71 -14.02
N PHE A 105 16.93 2.69 -14.00
CA PHE A 105 16.97 1.60 -14.99
C PHE A 105 16.18 1.88 -16.27
N TYR A 106 15.60 3.07 -16.41
CA TYR A 106 14.81 3.48 -17.58
C TYR A 106 15.30 4.82 -18.19
N VAL A 107 16.57 5.17 -18.00
CA VAL A 107 17.26 6.27 -18.72
C VAL A 107 18.45 5.71 -19.49
#